data_AF-A0A8S3Q1T9-F1
#
_entry.id   AF-A0A8S3Q1T9-F1
#
_cell.length_a   1.000
_cell.length_b   1.000
_cell.length_c   1.000
_cell.angle_alpha   90.00
_cell.angle_beta   90.00
_cell.angle_gamma   90.00
#
_symmetry.space_group_name_H-M   'P 1'
#
loop_
_entity.id
_entity.type
_entity.pdbx_description
1 polymer ?
#
loop_
_entity_poly.entity_id
_entity_poly.type
_entity_poly.pdbx_seq_one_letter_code
_entity_poly.pdbx_strand_id
1 'polypeptide(L)'
;MRFEGKHSFFKGKKIKNFNNLPYTLSRHHQLYMCMRQTGVDGNKSNNFLYDGDLVSCGREINFNAKYPNLFNSFSQLVGVNLQDELVVYETKSTSIHGLRYEPGCALVLRYENDDPVFGIVRDSIVFKKDKYFVIQCTSGPAALNQHILHHTLELTNDFIIRSFCSLEYNWPLSVGKLVTMNINTHTCEIF
;
A
#
# COMPACT_ATOMS: atom_id res chain seq x y z
N MET A 1 -42.92 36.85 -5.88
CA MET A 1 -42.18 35.64 -5.47
C MET A 1 -40.98 36.04 -4.64
N ARG A 2 -40.89 35.58 -3.37
CA ARG A 2 -39.65 35.66 -2.59
C ARG A 2 -38.78 34.50 -3.03
N PHE A 3 -37.71 34.78 -3.76
CA PHE A 3 -36.67 33.79 -3.99
C PHE A 3 -35.87 33.68 -2.70
N GLU A 4 -35.74 32.49 -2.14
CA GLU A 4 -34.92 32.24 -0.97
C GLU A 4 -33.81 31.26 -1.36
N GLY A 5 -32.57 31.57 -0.97
CA GLY A 5 -31.46 30.65 -1.14
C GLY A 5 -31.62 29.47 -0.20
N LYS A 6 -32.05 28.31 -0.72
CA LYS A 6 -32.25 27.09 0.09
C LYS A 6 -30.94 26.42 0.55
N HIS A 7 -29.81 26.75 -0.07
CA HIS A 7 -28.51 26.17 0.29
C HIS A 7 -28.03 26.72 1.65
N SER A 8 -27.47 25.84 2.50
CA SER A 8 -27.01 26.17 3.86
C SER A 8 -26.07 27.37 3.91
N PHE A 9 -25.13 27.47 2.96
CA PHE A 9 -24.20 28.61 2.82
C PHE A 9 -24.86 30.00 2.74
N PHE A 10 -26.09 30.07 2.24
CA PHE A 10 -26.83 31.33 2.06
C PHE A 10 -27.89 31.56 3.15
N LYS A 11 -28.16 30.58 4.00
CA LYS A 11 -29.09 30.75 5.13
C LYS A 11 -28.57 31.86 6.06
N GLY A 12 -29.45 32.79 6.42
CA GLY A 12 -29.11 33.95 7.26
C GLY A 12 -28.42 35.12 6.53
N LYS A 13 -28.15 35.02 5.22
CA LYS A 13 -27.59 36.12 4.42
C LYS A 13 -28.67 36.80 3.59
N LYS A 14 -28.70 38.14 3.57
CA LYS A 14 -29.58 38.90 2.67
C LYS A 14 -29.02 38.87 1.24
N ILE A 15 -29.66 38.11 0.35
CA ILE A 15 -29.28 38.03 -1.07
C ILE A 15 -30.04 39.11 -1.85
N LYS A 16 -29.30 40.02 -2.49
CA LYS A 16 -29.88 41.07 -3.35
C LYS A 16 -29.92 40.68 -4.84
N ASN A 17 -29.08 39.74 -5.28
CA ASN A 17 -28.98 39.31 -6.67
C ASN A 17 -28.96 37.77 -6.75
N PHE A 18 -30.03 37.19 -7.30
CA PHE A 18 -30.23 35.73 -7.40
C PHE A 18 -29.53 35.10 -8.60
N ASN A 19 -29.26 35.87 -9.66
CA ASN A 19 -28.62 35.35 -10.87
C ASN A 19 -27.16 34.92 -10.60
N ASN A 20 -26.49 35.59 -9.66
CA ASN A 20 -25.10 35.32 -9.31
C ASN A 20 -24.94 34.29 -8.16
N LEU A 21 -26.03 33.66 -7.70
CA LEU A 21 -25.97 32.67 -6.63
C LEU A 21 -25.13 31.44 -7.01
N PRO A 22 -25.31 30.80 -8.18
CA PRO A 22 -24.50 29.66 -8.58
C PRO A 22 -23.01 30.01 -8.66
N TYR A 23 -22.69 31.17 -9.24
CA TYR A 23 -21.30 31.67 -9.33
C TYR A 23 -20.67 31.90 -7.95
N THR A 24 -21.42 32.52 -7.03
CA THR A 24 -20.91 32.78 -5.68
C THR A 24 -20.66 31.47 -4.93
N LEU A 25 -21.55 30.50 -5.08
CA LEU A 25 -21.42 29.19 -4.44
C LEU A 25 -20.24 28.40 -5.04
N SER A 26 -20.13 28.35 -6.37
CA SER A 26 -19.04 27.65 -7.04
C SER A 26 -17.70 28.29 -6.73
N ARG A 27 -17.61 29.63 -6.76
CA ARG A 27 -16.39 30.35 -6.37
C ARG A 27 -15.99 30.08 -4.93
N HIS A 28 -16.94 30.10 -3.99
CA HIS A 28 -16.66 29.76 -2.59
C HIS A 28 -16.16 28.32 -2.44
N HIS A 29 -16.82 27.36 -3.10
CA HIS A 29 -16.40 25.96 -3.10
C HIS A 29 -14.99 25.79 -3.68
N GLN A 30 -14.70 26.40 -4.82
CA GLN A 30 -13.38 26.32 -5.45
C GLN A 30 -12.29 26.95 -4.56
N LEU A 31 -12.55 28.12 -3.97
CA LEU A 31 -11.61 28.74 -3.02
C LEU A 31 -11.37 27.88 -1.77
N TYR A 32 -12.42 27.24 -1.25
CA TYR A 32 -12.30 26.29 -0.15
C TYR A 32 -11.44 25.07 -0.54
N MET A 33 -11.65 24.50 -1.73
CA MET A 33 -10.84 23.40 -2.23
C MET A 33 -9.37 23.81 -2.42
N CYS A 34 -9.12 25.00 -2.97
CA CYS A 34 -7.77 25.55 -3.07
C CYS A 34 -7.13 25.75 -1.69
N MET A 35 -7.86 26.28 -0.71
CA MET A 35 -7.37 26.41 0.67
C MET A 35 -7.01 25.05 1.26
N ARG A 36 -7.84 24.01 1.05
CA ARG A 36 -7.53 22.65 1.50
C ARG A 36 -6.29 22.07 0.82
N GLN A 37 -5.98 22.52 -0.39
CA GLN A 37 -4.77 22.16 -1.14
C GLN A 37 -3.50 22.86 -0.66
N THR A 38 -3.64 23.88 0.18
CA THR A 38 -2.52 24.63 0.71
C THR A 38 -1.94 23.93 1.96
N GLY A 39 -0.63 23.74 1.99
CA GLY A 39 0.10 23.29 3.16
C GLY A 39 0.19 24.37 4.24
N VAL A 40 0.74 23.99 5.41
CA VAL A 40 0.87 24.87 6.59
C VAL A 40 1.61 26.18 6.28
N ASP A 41 2.53 26.14 5.31
CA ASP A 41 3.40 27.26 4.95
C ASP A 41 2.81 28.17 3.85
N GLY A 42 1.54 27.97 3.45
CA GLY A 42 0.91 28.73 2.37
C GLY A 42 1.27 28.27 0.95
N ASN A 43 2.20 27.31 0.82
CA ASN A 43 2.56 26.65 -0.44
C ASN A 43 1.62 25.48 -0.77
N LYS A 44 1.70 24.92 -1.98
CA LYS A 44 0.96 23.69 -2.31
C LYS A 44 1.33 22.58 -1.32
N SER A 45 0.32 21.90 -0.76
CA SER A 45 0.53 20.72 0.07
C SER A 45 1.09 19.60 -0.81
N ASN A 46 2.25 19.06 -0.43
CA ASN A 46 2.82 17.87 -1.06
C ASN A 46 1.91 16.64 -0.87
N ASN A 47 1.00 16.69 0.11
CA ASN A 47 0.18 15.57 0.58
C ASN A 47 -1.33 15.81 0.42
N PHE A 48 -1.76 16.69 -0.48
CA PHE A 48 -3.19 17.04 -0.58
C PHE A 48 -4.12 15.83 -0.85
N LEU A 49 -3.66 14.86 -1.64
CA LEU A 49 -4.41 13.64 -1.94
C LEU A 49 -3.95 12.44 -1.10
N TYR A 50 -2.90 12.61 -0.30
CA TYR A 50 -2.24 11.52 0.39
C TYR A 50 -1.95 11.88 1.83
N ASP A 51 -2.77 11.38 2.74
CA ASP A 51 -2.63 11.61 4.20
C ASP A 51 -1.36 10.95 4.80
N GLY A 52 -0.55 10.30 3.97
CA GLY A 52 0.64 9.55 4.36
C GLY A 52 0.36 8.05 4.47
N ASP A 53 1.42 7.32 4.79
CA ASP A 53 1.35 5.87 4.94
C ASP A 53 0.58 5.52 6.21
N LEU A 54 -0.45 4.70 6.08
CA LEU A 54 -1.22 4.20 7.21
C LEU A 54 -0.68 2.83 7.61
N VAL A 55 -0.33 2.68 8.88
CA VAL A 55 0.16 1.42 9.44
C VAL A 55 -0.84 0.98 10.50
N SER A 56 -1.37 -0.24 10.38
CA SER A 56 -2.26 -0.77 11.41
C SER A 56 -1.52 -1.12 12.70
N CYS A 57 -2.23 -1.32 13.80
CA CYS A 57 -1.64 -1.75 15.06
C CYS A 57 -0.72 -2.96 14.85
N GLY A 58 0.49 -2.84 15.38
CA GLY A 58 1.52 -3.85 15.27
C GLY A 58 2.01 -4.32 16.64
N ARG A 59 2.95 -5.25 16.62
CA ARG A 59 3.70 -5.67 17.80
C ARG A 59 5.19 -5.55 17.53
N GLU A 60 5.94 -5.25 18.58
CA GLU A 60 7.39 -5.34 18.52
C GLU A 60 7.80 -6.80 18.36
N ILE A 61 8.77 -7.05 17.48
CA ILE A 61 9.31 -8.38 17.22
C ILE A 61 10.83 -8.38 17.29
N ASN A 62 11.40 -9.48 17.77
CA ASN A 62 12.80 -9.77 17.55
C ASN A 62 12.96 -10.37 16.14
N PHE A 63 13.39 -9.55 15.19
CA PHE A 63 13.50 -9.97 13.79
C PHE A 63 14.47 -11.15 13.60
N ASN A 64 15.60 -11.17 14.31
CA ASN A 64 16.58 -12.27 14.22
C ASN A 64 15.99 -13.60 14.71
N ALA A 65 15.20 -13.57 15.78
CA ALA A 65 14.57 -14.77 16.32
C ALA A 65 13.50 -15.34 15.37
N LYS A 66 12.76 -14.47 14.65
CA LYS A 66 11.69 -14.89 13.73
C LYS A 66 12.21 -15.27 12.33
N TYR A 67 13.16 -14.52 11.79
CA TYR A 67 13.74 -14.73 10.45
C TYR A 67 15.28 -14.70 10.48
N PRO A 68 15.92 -15.74 11.06
CA PRO A 68 17.38 -15.77 11.19
C PRO A 68 18.08 -15.68 9.82
N ASN A 69 17.51 -16.32 8.80
CA ASN A 69 18.08 -16.35 7.44
C ASN A 69 18.00 -14.99 6.72
N LEU A 70 17.11 -14.09 7.16
CA LEU A 70 16.94 -12.76 6.56
C LEU A 70 17.69 -11.67 7.29
N PHE A 71 18.22 -11.96 8.48
CA PHE A 71 18.81 -10.95 9.36
C PHE A 71 19.94 -10.16 8.69
N ASN A 72 20.84 -10.87 8.01
CA ASN A 72 21.97 -10.25 7.31
C ASN A 72 21.49 -9.37 6.14
N SER A 73 20.58 -9.89 5.33
CA SER A 73 19.99 -9.15 4.19
C SER A 73 19.25 -7.91 4.65
N PHE A 74 18.51 -8.00 5.77
CA PHE A 74 17.78 -6.87 6.33
C PHE A 74 18.73 -5.81 6.91
N SER A 75 19.77 -6.23 7.63
CA SER A 75 20.80 -5.31 8.16
C SER A 75 21.49 -4.54 7.04
N GLN A 76 21.82 -5.21 5.93
CA GLN A 76 22.40 -4.59 4.74
C GLN A 76 21.44 -3.60 4.08
N LEU A 77 20.16 -3.94 3.96
CA LEU A 77 19.14 -3.07 3.36
C LEU A 77 18.94 -1.78 4.14
N VAL A 78 18.93 -1.87 5.46
CA VAL A 78 18.73 -0.72 6.35
C VAL A 78 20.01 0.11 6.52
N GLY A 79 21.18 -0.49 6.21
CA GLY A 79 22.49 0.16 6.37
C GLY A 79 22.88 0.36 7.83
N VAL A 80 22.30 -0.41 8.75
CA VAL A 80 22.53 -0.33 10.20
C VAL A 80 22.70 -1.74 10.76
N ASN A 81 23.56 -1.87 11.77
CA ASN A 81 23.64 -3.10 12.53
C ASN A 81 22.40 -3.23 13.43
N LEU A 82 21.51 -4.17 13.12
CA LEU A 82 20.26 -4.39 13.85
C LEU A 82 20.46 -4.81 15.32
N GLN A 83 21.69 -5.14 15.72
CA GLN A 83 22.02 -5.39 17.13
C GLN A 83 22.05 -4.10 17.96
N ASP A 84 22.28 -2.94 17.34
CA ASP A 84 22.46 -1.65 18.02
C ASP A 84 21.15 -0.84 18.11
N GLU A 85 20.17 -1.09 17.24
CA GLU A 85 18.83 -0.47 17.26
C GLU A 85 17.74 -1.54 17.07
N LEU A 86 16.96 -1.80 18.13
CA LEU A 86 16.28 -3.09 18.34
C LEU A 86 14.79 -3.14 17.99
N VAL A 87 14.17 -2.01 17.67
CA VAL A 87 12.70 -1.95 17.66
C VAL A 87 12.19 -2.09 16.24
N VAL A 88 11.89 -3.34 15.89
CA VAL A 88 11.23 -3.71 14.64
C VAL A 88 9.78 -4.03 14.95
N TYR A 89 8.85 -3.42 14.20
CA TYR A 89 7.43 -3.67 14.36
C TYR A 89 6.89 -4.53 13.24
N GLU A 90 6.11 -5.53 13.58
CA GLU A 90 5.29 -6.30 12.66
C GLU A 90 3.87 -5.77 12.68
N THR A 91 3.26 -5.60 11.50
CA THR A 91 1.89 -5.10 11.36
C THR A 91 1.07 -6.00 10.44
N LYS A 92 -0.25 -6.02 10.68
CA LYS A 92 -1.20 -6.83 9.89
C LYS A 92 -1.56 -6.20 8.55
N SER A 93 -1.41 -4.89 8.42
CA SER A 93 -1.70 -4.19 7.18
C SER A 93 -0.95 -2.86 7.11
N THR A 94 -0.52 -2.51 5.91
CA THR A 94 0.05 -1.20 5.60
C THR A 94 -0.66 -0.64 4.39
N SER A 95 -0.94 0.66 4.38
CA SER A 95 -1.46 1.36 3.21
C SER A 95 -0.46 2.41 2.75
N ILE A 96 0.14 2.18 1.59
CA ILE A 96 1.18 3.03 1.00
C ILE A 96 0.64 3.58 -0.32
N HIS A 97 0.65 4.89 -0.50
CA HIS A 97 0.05 5.60 -1.64
C HIS A 97 -1.39 5.18 -1.97
N GLY A 98 -2.18 4.84 -0.95
CA GLY A 98 -3.57 4.39 -1.09
C GLY A 98 -3.72 2.90 -1.47
N LEU A 99 -2.62 2.19 -1.69
CA LEU A 99 -2.60 0.75 -1.92
C LEU A 99 -2.46 0.02 -0.59
N ARG A 100 -3.33 -0.96 -0.34
CA ARG A 100 -3.37 -1.72 0.91
C ARG A 100 -2.65 -3.06 0.74
N TYR A 101 -1.64 -3.30 1.56
CA TYR A 101 -0.86 -4.53 1.63
C TYR A 101 -1.25 -5.29 2.90
N GLU A 102 -1.53 -6.58 2.73
CA GLU A 102 -1.88 -7.49 3.82
C GLU A 102 -1.14 -8.82 3.62
N PRO A 103 -0.81 -9.53 4.72
CA PRO A 103 -0.38 -10.92 4.65
C PRO A 103 -1.30 -11.75 3.75
N GLY A 104 -0.72 -12.43 2.77
CA GLY A 104 -1.41 -13.24 1.78
C GLY A 104 -1.62 -12.55 0.44
N CYS A 105 -1.37 -11.25 0.28
CA CYS A 105 -1.38 -10.64 -1.05
C CYS A 105 -0.12 -11.03 -1.86
N ALA A 106 -0.24 -11.02 -3.18
CA ALA A 106 0.88 -11.26 -4.08
C ALA A 106 1.49 -9.95 -4.56
N LEU A 107 2.80 -9.94 -4.75
CA LEU A 107 3.56 -8.85 -5.37
C LEU A 107 4.35 -9.40 -6.55
N VAL A 108 4.46 -8.60 -7.61
CA VAL A 108 5.40 -8.90 -8.69
C VAL A 108 6.79 -8.44 -8.25
N LEU A 109 7.72 -9.38 -8.21
CA LEU A 109 9.09 -9.14 -7.75
C LEU A 109 10.01 -8.71 -8.87
N ARG A 110 9.86 -9.36 -10.03
CA ARG A 110 10.61 -9.09 -11.25
C ARG A 110 9.92 -9.72 -12.46
N TYR A 111 10.41 -9.40 -13.65
CA TYR A 111 10.04 -10.08 -14.89
C TYR A 111 11.21 -10.92 -15.42
N GLU A 112 10.93 -12.15 -15.84
CA GLU A 112 11.88 -13.04 -16.50
C GLU A 112 11.32 -13.40 -17.88
N ASN A 113 11.96 -12.94 -18.96
CA ASN A 113 11.48 -13.14 -20.35
C ASN A 113 10.02 -12.71 -20.57
N ASP A 114 9.66 -11.52 -20.07
CA ASP A 114 8.30 -10.96 -20.07
C ASP A 114 7.27 -11.69 -19.18
N ASP A 115 7.65 -12.79 -18.52
CA ASP A 115 6.81 -13.48 -17.57
C ASP A 115 7.01 -12.94 -16.14
N PRO A 116 5.93 -12.57 -15.43
CA PRO A 116 6.04 -12.06 -14.06
C PRO A 116 6.42 -13.17 -13.07
N VAL A 117 7.41 -12.87 -12.23
CA VAL A 117 7.77 -13.66 -11.06
C VAL A 117 7.13 -13.02 -9.84
N PHE A 118 6.30 -13.79 -9.14
CA PHE A 118 5.54 -13.31 -8.00
C PHE A 118 6.18 -13.72 -6.67
N GLY A 119 5.76 -13.07 -5.60
CA GLY A 119 5.98 -13.54 -4.25
C GLY A 119 4.80 -13.19 -3.37
N ILE A 120 4.57 -13.98 -2.34
CA ILE A 120 3.45 -13.78 -1.42
C ILE A 120 3.94 -13.04 -0.19
N VAL A 121 3.32 -11.90 0.12
CA VAL A 121 3.60 -11.16 1.35
C VAL A 121 3.19 -12.01 2.53
N ARG A 122 4.13 -12.32 3.41
CA ARG A 122 3.87 -13.07 4.63
C ARG A 122 3.70 -12.14 5.81
N ASP A 123 4.58 -11.16 5.94
CA ASP A 123 4.54 -10.20 7.02
C ASP A 123 4.98 -8.82 6.53
N SER A 124 4.34 -7.77 7.06
CA SER A 124 4.73 -6.38 6.83
C SER A 124 5.51 -5.89 8.05
N ILE A 125 6.70 -5.37 7.80
CA ILE A 125 7.66 -4.95 8.81
C ILE A 125 7.86 -3.44 8.71
N VAL A 126 7.88 -2.77 9.85
CA VAL A 126 8.13 -1.33 9.96
C VAL A 126 9.35 -1.13 10.84
N PHE A 127 10.33 -0.42 10.29
CA PHE A 127 11.52 -0.01 11.02
C PHE A 127 11.71 1.49 10.84
N LYS A 128 11.79 2.21 11.97
CA LYS A 128 11.74 3.68 12.02
C LYS A 128 10.50 4.24 11.30
N LYS A 129 10.64 4.68 10.05
CA LYS A 129 9.56 5.21 9.20
C LYS A 129 9.38 4.42 7.91
N ASP A 130 10.24 3.45 7.65
CA ASP A 130 10.30 2.70 6.41
C ASP A 130 9.55 1.36 6.53
N LYS A 131 8.99 0.93 5.41
CA LYS A 131 8.13 -0.25 5.33
C LYS A 131 8.82 -1.29 4.45
N TYR A 132 8.86 -2.49 4.98
CA TYR A 132 9.49 -3.64 4.37
C TYR A 132 8.51 -4.79 4.33
N PHE A 133 8.60 -5.60 3.29
CA PHE A 133 7.78 -6.79 3.13
C PHE A 133 8.67 -8.02 3.23
N VAL A 134 8.29 -8.95 4.11
CA VAL A 134 8.81 -10.31 4.10
C VAL A 134 7.96 -11.10 3.13
N ILE A 135 8.58 -11.58 2.06
CA ILE A 135 7.91 -12.17 0.91
C ILE A 135 8.40 -13.60 0.76
N GLN A 136 7.47 -14.55 0.66
CA GLN A 136 7.76 -15.91 0.27
C GLN A 136 7.92 -16.01 -1.25
N CYS A 137 9.03 -16.59 -1.69
CA CYS A 137 9.36 -16.72 -3.11
C CYS A 137 8.57 -17.84 -3.81
N THR A 138 8.52 -17.75 -5.13
CA THR A 138 8.05 -18.82 -6.01
C THR A 138 9.23 -19.52 -6.68
N SER A 139 9.03 -20.77 -7.08
CA SER A 139 10.07 -21.59 -7.73
C SER A 139 10.48 -21.06 -9.10
N GLY A 140 9.67 -20.20 -9.72
CA GLY A 140 9.91 -19.62 -11.04
C GLY A 140 8.79 -18.69 -11.49
N PRO A 141 8.77 -18.34 -12.80
CA PRO A 141 7.69 -17.58 -13.43
C PRO A 141 6.36 -18.31 -13.30
N ALA A 142 5.28 -17.56 -13.15
CA ALA A 142 3.97 -18.17 -12.96
C ALA A 142 3.42 -18.79 -14.25
N ALA A 143 2.86 -20.00 -14.15
CA ALA A 143 2.14 -20.60 -15.27
C ALA A 143 0.82 -19.86 -15.50
N LEU A 144 0.66 -19.21 -16.66
CA LEU A 144 -0.58 -18.55 -17.05
C LEU A 144 -1.60 -19.57 -17.56
N ASN A 145 -2.74 -19.67 -16.90
CA ASN A 145 -3.89 -20.37 -17.47
C ASN A 145 -4.68 -19.40 -18.35
N GLN A 146 -4.49 -19.52 -19.67
CA GLN A 146 -5.12 -18.61 -20.65
C GLN A 146 -6.65 -18.69 -20.67
N HIS A 147 -7.26 -19.81 -20.23
CA HIS A 147 -8.71 -19.97 -20.28
C HIS A 147 -9.45 -19.16 -19.22
N ILE A 148 -8.81 -18.95 -18.07
CA ILE A 148 -9.39 -18.25 -16.92
C ILE A 148 -8.56 -17.03 -16.49
N LEU A 149 -7.50 -16.72 -17.25
CA LEU A 149 -6.60 -15.58 -17.07
C LEU A 149 -6.04 -15.49 -15.64
N HIS A 150 -5.65 -16.63 -15.07
CA HIS A 150 -5.00 -16.70 -13.76
C HIS A 150 -3.54 -17.08 -13.87
N HIS A 151 -2.76 -16.74 -12.85
CA HIS A 151 -1.39 -17.23 -12.69
C HIS A 151 -1.35 -18.29 -11.60
N THR A 152 -0.86 -19.49 -11.93
CA THR A 152 -0.58 -20.56 -10.97
C THR A 152 0.87 -20.46 -10.51
N LEU A 153 1.06 -20.37 -9.21
CA LEU A 153 2.36 -20.27 -8.56
C LEU A 153 2.72 -21.56 -7.83
N GLU A 154 3.99 -21.91 -7.82
CA GLU A 154 4.55 -22.89 -6.90
C GLU A 154 5.38 -22.16 -5.84
N LEU A 155 4.97 -22.23 -4.58
CA LEU A 155 5.66 -21.57 -3.48
C LEU A 155 6.86 -22.40 -3.00
N THR A 156 7.99 -21.72 -2.76
CA THR A 156 9.15 -22.30 -2.06
C THR A 156 9.12 -21.94 -0.58
N ASN A 157 9.94 -22.60 0.23
CA ASN A 157 10.15 -22.22 1.64
C ASN A 157 11.18 -21.09 1.80
N ASP A 158 11.57 -20.45 0.70
CA ASP A 158 12.51 -19.34 0.72
C ASP A 158 11.77 -18.03 0.93
N PHE A 159 12.38 -17.17 1.74
CA PHE A 159 11.88 -15.85 2.01
C PHE A 159 12.90 -14.82 1.54
N ILE A 160 12.40 -13.66 1.16
CA ILE A 160 13.19 -12.47 0.89
C ILE A 160 12.57 -11.28 1.62
N ILE A 161 13.36 -10.24 1.82
CA ILE A 161 12.89 -8.96 2.33
C ILE A 161 13.09 -7.87 1.28
N ARG A 162 12.07 -7.06 1.05
CA ARG A 162 12.10 -5.94 0.10
C ARG A 162 11.54 -4.68 0.73
N SER A 163 12.10 -3.53 0.36
CA SER A 163 11.52 -2.22 0.66
C SER A 163 10.42 -1.93 -0.35
N PHE A 164 9.40 -1.19 0.05
CA PHE A 164 8.38 -0.70 -0.89
C PHE A 164 9.01 0.03 -2.09
N CYS A 165 10.05 0.85 -1.86
CA CYS A 165 10.71 1.62 -2.91
C CYS A 165 11.53 0.77 -3.89
N SER A 166 11.77 -0.51 -3.59
CA SER A 166 12.53 -1.41 -4.46
C SER A 166 11.67 -2.44 -5.19
N LEU A 167 10.33 -2.33 -5.10
CA LEU A 167 9.42 -3.13 -5.90
C LEU A 167 9.37 -2.59 -7.34
N GLU A 168 9.46 -3.48 -8.32
CA GLU A 168 9.26 -3.11 -9.73
C GLU A 168 7.80 -2.76 -10.02
N TYR A 169 6.88 -3.41 -9.31
CA TYR A 169 5.45 -3.19 -9.44
C TYR A 169 4.80 -3.06 -8.07
N ASN A 170 4.16 -1.93 -7.85
CA ASN A 170 3.65 -1.58 -6.54
C ASN A 170 2.25 -2.15 -6.25
N TRP A 171 1.50 -2.63 -7.25
CA TRP A 171 0.11 -3.03 -6.99
C TRP A 171 0.04 -4.40 -6.32
N PRO A 172 -0.59 -4.51 -5.13
CA PRO A 172 -0.84 -5.80 -4.51
C PRO A 172 -1.93 -6.54 -5.29
N LEU A 173 -1.68 -7.81 -5.56
CA LEU A 173 -2.59 -8.69 -6.28
C LEU A 173 -3.31 -9.63 -5.31
N SER A 174 -4.53 -10.01 -5.66
CA SER A 174 -5.35 -10.87 -4.82
C SER A 174 -5.00 -12.33 -5.09
N VAL A 175 -4.67 -13.06 -4.02
CA VAL A 175 -4.40 -14.49 -4.13
C VAL A 175 -5.71 -15.24 -3.90
N GLY A 176 -6.10 -16.03 -4.89
CA GLY A 176 -7.19 -17.00 -4.85
C GLY A 176 -6.89 -18.19 -3.92
N LYS A 177 -7.66 -19.28 -4.09
CA LYS A 177 -7.52 -20.45 -3.24
C LYS A 177 -6.09 -21.02 -3.30
N LEU A 178 -5.47 -21.17 -2.13
CA LEU A 178 -4.32 -22.04 -1.93
C LEU A 178 -4.77 -23.49 -2.18
N VAL A 179 -4.35 -24.06 -3.31
CA VAL A 179 -4.53 -25.49 -3.56
C VAL A 179 -3.26 -26.18 -3.07
N THR A 180 -3.38 -26.91 -1.97
CA THR A 180 -2.27 -27.71 -1.44
C THR A 180 -2.19 -29.01 -2.23
N MET A 181 -1.23 -29.14 -3.14
CA MET A 181 -0.95 -30.40 -3.82
C MET A 181 0.32 -31.04 -3.24
N ASN A 182 0.12 -32.01 -2.35
CA ASN A 182 1.12 -32.88 -1.73
C ASN A 182 2.18 -32.20 -0.85
N ILE A 183 2.78 -33.03 0.02
CA ILE A 183 3.33 -32.73 1.35
C ILE A 183 4.45 -31.65 1.40
N ASN A 184 4.96 -31.16 0.26
CA ASN A 184 6.04 -30.16 0.21
C ASN A 184 5.81 -29.00 -0.79
N THR A 185 4.66 -28.90 -1.45
CA THR A 185 4.41 -27.89 -2.51
C THR A 185 3.05 -27.23 -2.34
N HIS A 186 3.04 -25.91 -2.16
CA HIS A 186 1.82 -25.11 -2.11
C HIS A 186 1.61 -24.39 -3.42
N THR A 187 0.46 -24.59 -4.07
CA THR A 187 0.08 -23.84 -5.26
C THR A 187 -0.91 -22.73 -4.96
N CYS A 188 -0.69 -21.54 -5.54
CA CYS A 188 -1.56 -20.38 -5.40
C CYS A 188 -2.06 -19.92 -6.78
N GLU A 189 -3.30 -19.46 -6.84
CA GLU A 189 -3.84 -18.75 -8.00
C GLU A 189 -3.82 -17.24 -7.71
N ILE A 190 -3.41 -16.41 -8.66
CA ILE A 190 -3.46 -14.93 -8.56
C ILE A 190 -4.45 -14.38 -9.60
N PHE A 191 -5.29 -13.44 -9.15
CA PHE A 191 -6.20 -12.64 -9.97
C PHE A 191 -5.73 -11.19 -10.09
#